data_AF-A0A2V9B8I0-F1
#
_entry.id   AF-A0A2V9B8I0-F1
#
_cell.length_a   1.000
_cell.length_b   1.000
_cell.length_c   1.000
_cell.angle_alpha   90.00
_cell.angle_beta   90.00
_cell.angle_gamma   90.00
#
_symmetry.space_group_name_H-M   'P 1'
#
loop_
_entity.id
_entity.type
_entity.pdbx_description
1 polymer ?
#
loop_
_entity_poly.entity_id
_entity_poly.type
_entity_poly.pdbx_seq_one_letter_code
_entity_poly.pdbx_strand_id
1 'polypeptide(L)'
;MTITNRKREAPWLLFILSLPTKRASQRVEVWRKLQRYGAIPLGNSGYLLPNNPVCRERFEWLATATRSYSGEASVVAVQAIDNFSHAQLRERFIAASSAQYQELLREARRQASLPTPKRSPAASTALRRKFLQIVETDFFTSPFRKRAAETLEAFEAQSAAAPAKPSDKPAHSRRYQNQLWVTRHRPGVDRVFSAWLLRRFIDRRARFTFASRESVPAKAIPFDMFQGGFGHRGEDCTFETLVKEFHIRDRKVRAMAEMVHDADLGDDKFGRKEGFGIDEVLKGWGKQQMSDHEILKRGMAMIEGLYHSLHRMAGNAIS
;
A
#
# COMPACT_ATOMS: atom_id res chain seq x y z
N MET A 1 -41.59 6.29 30.22
CA MET A 1 -40.45 7.19 29.95
C MET A 1 -39.20 6.34 29.81
N THR A 2 -38.80 6.02 28.59
CA THR A 2 -37.57 5.24 28.36
C THR A 2 -36.40 6.21 28.35
N ILE A 3 -35.72 6.34 29.48
CA ILE A 3 -34.46 7.08 29.55
C ILE A 3 -33.43 6.23 28.81
N THR A 4 -33.30 6.44 27.50
CA THR A 4 -32.14 5.95 26.75
C THR A 4 -30.93 6.71 27.29
N ASN A 5 -30.29 6.15 28.30
CA ASN A 5 -28.98 6.56 28.76
C ASN A 5 -27.97 6.22 27.64
N ARG A 6 -27.97 7.01 26.57
CA ARG A 6 -26.88 7.01 25.59
C ARG A 6 -25.66 7.53 26.36
N LYS A 7 -24.86 6.62 26.92
CA LYS A 7 -23.47 6.91 27.27
C LYS A 7 -22.88 7.63 26.06
N ARG A 8 -22.62 8.93 26.18
CA ARG A 8 -21.95 9.69 25.12
C ARG A 8 -20.58 9.04 24.97
N GLU A 9 -20.33 8.44 23.82
CA GLU A 9 -19.01 7.92 23.53
C GLU A 9 -18.04 9.10 23.50
N ALA A 10 -16.92 8.94 24.19
CA ALA A 10 -15.88 9.95 24.24
C ALA A 10 -15.42 10.28 22.81
N PRO A 11 -15.33 11.56 22.41
CA PRO A 11 -15.03 11.93 21.02
C PRO A 11 -13.55 11.73 20.63
N TRP A 12 -12.67 11.47 21.60
CA TRP A 12 -11.23 11.37 21.36
C TRP A 12 -10.63 10.07 21.90
N LEU A 13 -9.53 9.66 21.29
CA LEU A 13 -8.64 8.62 21.75
C LEU A 13 -7.28 9.23 22.05
N LEU A 14 -6.78 8.99 23.25
CA LEU A 14 -5.44 9.36 23.69
C LEU A 14 -4.57 8.12 23.75
N PHE A 15 -3.44 8.17 23.05
CA PHE A 15 -2.39 7.17 23.10
C PHE A 15 -1.23 7.68 23.95
N ILE A 16 -1.03 7.06 25.10
CA ILE A 16 0.07 7.34 26.01
C ILE A 16 1.09 6.22 25.84
N LEU A 17 2.37 6.56 25.70
CA LEU A 17 3.42 5.56 25.54
C LEU A 17 4.72 5.98 26.24
N SER A 18 5.48 4.96 26.63
CA SER A 18 6.88 5.07 27.05
C SER A 18 7.68 3.93 26.41
N LEU A 19 8.87 4.23 25.89
CA LEU A 19 9.77 3.25 25.28
C LEU A 19 11.18 3.44 25.83
N PRO A 20 11.91 2.34 26.13
CA PRO A 20 13.28 2.43 26.60
C PRO A 20 14.18 3.22 25.63
N THR A 21 15.04 4.08 26.17
CA THR A 21 15.94 4.94 25.38
C THR A 21 16.91 4.15 24.49
N LYS A 22 17.29 2.94 24.91
CA LYS A 22 18.15 2.01 24.17
C LYS A 22 17.48 1.42 22.91
N ARG A 23 16.16 1.62 22.70
CA ARG A 23 15.38 1.08 21.58
C ARG A 23 15.11 2.13 20.50
N ALA A 24 16.17 2.78 20.01
CA ALA A 24 16.05 3.89 19.06
C ALA A 24 15.25 3.52 17.78
N SER A 25 15.51 2.35 17.19
CA SER A 25 14.81 1.89 15.98
C SER A 25 13.31 1.70 16.21
N GLN A 26 12.91 1.06 17.31
CA GLN A 26 11.50 0.84 17.65
C GLN A 26 10.79 2.16 17.96
N ARG A 27 11.47 3.10 18.62
CA ARG A 27 10.93 4.45 18.85
C ARG A 27 10.63 5.18 17.55
N VAL A 28 11.55 5.11 16.59
CA VAL A 28 11.36 5.70 15.25
C VAL A 28 10.23 4.99 14.50
N GLU A 29 10.12 3.67 14.60
CA GLU A 29 9.04 2.90 13.98
C GLU A 29 7.67 3.32 14.51
N VAL A 30 7.51 3.37 15.84
CA VAL A 30 6.26 3.78 16.50
C VAL A 30 5.92 5.23 16.16
N TRP A 31 6.91 6.12 16.19
CA TRP A 31 6.72 7.52 15.77
C TRP A 31 6.25 7.64 14.32
N ARG A 32 6.84 6.88 13.38
CA ARG A 32 6.40 6.86 11.98
C ARG A 32 4.96 6.37 11.82
N LYS A 33 4.54 5.37 12.58
CA LYS A 33 3.14 4.88 12.59
C LYS A 33 2.19 5.98 13.09
N LEU A 34 2.54 6.68 14.16
CA LEU A 34 1.75 7.81 14.68
C LEU A 34 1.57 8.94 13.66
N GLN A 35 2.65 9.31 12.96
CA GLN A 35 2.58 10.28 11.86
C GLN A 35 1.68 9.78 10.73
N ARG A 36 1.83 8.50 10.34
CA ARG A 36 1.00 7.88 9.28
C ARG A 36 -0.47 7.82 9.65
N TYR A 37 -0.81 7.64 10.91
CA TYR A 37 -2.20 7.59 11.37
C TYR A 37 -2.84 8.98 11.50
N GLY A 38 -2.09 10.06 11.27
CA GLY A 38 -2.58 11.44 11.45
C GLY A 38 -2.75 11.84 12.91
N ALA A 39 -2.05 11.17 13.83
CA ALA A 39 -2.17 11.45 15.26
C ALA A 39 -1.45 12.75 15.62
N ILE A 40 -2.16 13.67 16.29
CA ILE A 40 -1.58 14.95 16.71
C ILE A 40 -0.93 14.82 18.10
N PRO A 41 0.26 15.40 18.32
CA PRO A 41 0.89 15.35 19.63
C PRO A 41 0.22 16.32 20.63
N LEU A 42 0.08 15.85 21.86
CA LEU A 42 -0.29 16.63 23.04
C LEU A 42 0.93 16.84 23.94
N GLY A 43 1.90 17.61 23.44
CA GLY A 43 3.19 17.81 24.11
C GLY A 43 3.91 16.48 24.31
N ASN A 44 4.45 16.27 25.52
CA ASN A 44 5.12 15.03 25.90
C ASN A 44 4.17 13.97 26.48
N SER A 45 2.87 14.27 26.58
CA SER A 45 1.89 13.44 27.29
C SER A 45 1.30 12.32 26.45
N GLY A 46 1.32 12.46 25.12
CA GLY A 46 0.79 11.44 24.22
C GLY A 46 0.31 11.97 22.87
N TYR A 47 -0.45 11.14 22.17
CA TYR A 47 -0.94 11.38 20.82
C TYR A 47 -2.45 11.23 20.76
N LEU A 48 -3.11 12.13 20.04
CA LEU A 48 -4.57 12.19 19.97
C LEU A 48 -5.08 11.79 18.58
N LEU A 49 -6.17 11.03 18.55
CA LEU A 49 -6.99 10.76 17.38
C LEU A 49 -8.48 10.98 17.70
N PRO A 50 -9.34 11.25 16.70
CA PRO A 50 -10.78 11.14 16.87
C PRO A 50 -11.18 9.69 17.23
N ASN A 51 -12.18 9.53 18.10
CA ASN A 51 -12.69 8.21 18.44
C ASN A 51 -13.62 7.69 17.33
N ASN A 52 -13.05 6.88 16.43
CA ASN A 52 -13.77 6.04 15.50
C ASN A 52 -13.16 4.63 15.51
N PRO A 53 -13.85 3.60 14.97
CA PRO A 53 -13.37 2.22 15.02
C PRO A 53 -11.97 2.02 14.43
N VAL A 54 -11.68 2.65 13.29
CA VAL A 54 -10.38 2.54 12.59
C VAL A 54 -9.25 3.15 13.42
N CYS A 55 -9.46 4.33 14.00
CA CYS A 55 -8.48 4.99 14.86
C CYS A 55 -8.23 4.20 16.16
N ARG A 56 -9.28 3.60 16.73
CA ARG A 56 -9.19 2.73 17.90
C ARG A 56 -8.31 1.53 17.62
N GLU A 57 -8.63 0.80 16.56
CA GLU A 57 -7.87 -0.36 16.13
C GLU A 57 -6.39 -0.01 15.88
N ARG A 58 -6.13 1.09 15.15
CA ARG A 58 -4.76 1.60 14.92
C ARG A 58 -3.98 1.81 16.22
N PHE A 59 -4.61 2.40 17.23
CA PHE A 59 -3.98 2.63 18.54
C PHE A 59 -3.83 1.35 19.36
N GLU A 60 -4.78 0.41 19.30
CA GLU A 60 -4.69 -0.88 19.99
C GLU A 60 -3.58 -1.76 19.42
N TRP A 61 -3.44 -1.81 18.10
CA TRP A 61 -2.30 -2.47 17.44
C TRP A 61 -0.98 -1.82 17.83
N LEU A 62 -0.91 -0.48 17.86
CA LEU A 62 0.29 0.24 18.23
C LEU A 62 0.65 0.08 19.72
N ALA A 63 -0.35 -0.04 20.59
CA ALA A 63 -0.16 -0.35 22.01
C ALA A 63 0.45 -1.75 22.18
N THR A 64 -0.06 -2.72 21.44
CA THR A 64 0.44 -4.10 21.45
C THR A 64 1.88 -4.17 20.95
N ALA A 65 2.19 -3.49 19.84
CA ALA A 65 3.56 -3.39 19.32
C ALA A 65 4.50 -2.71 20.34
N THR A 66 4.09 -1.59 20.93
CA THR A 66 4.89 -0.87 21.94
C THR A 66 5.22 -1.75 23.16
N ARG A 67 4.23 -2.51 23.66
CA ARG A 67 4.42 -3.44 24.79
C ARG A 67 5.37 -4.59 24.43
N SER A 68 5.30 -5.10 23.20
CA SER A 68 6.24 -6.12 22.71
C SER A 68 7.71 -5.63 22.69
N TYR A 69 7.92 -4.31 22.65
CA TYR A 69 9.24 -3.68 22.68
C TYR A 69 9.73 -3.37 24.11
N SER A 70 9.13 -3.99 25.11
CA SER A 70 9.36 -3.69 26.54
C SER A 70 9.05 -2.23 26.89
N GLY A 71 8.13 -1.61 26.15
CA GLY A 71 7.57 -0.31 26.48
C GLY A 71 6.24 -0.43 27.20
N GLU A 72 5.71 0.71 27.60
CA GLU A 72 4.37 0.85 28.15
C GLU A 72 3.50 1.61 27.16
N ALA A 73 2.24 1.20 27.00
CA ALA A 73 1.29 1.92 26.18
C ALA A 73 -0.14 1.74 26.69
N SER A 74 -0.92 2.81 26.63
CA SER A 74 -2.34 2.84 26.99
C SER A 74 -3.14 3.58 25.94
N VAL A 75 -4.32 3.05 25.61
CA VAL A 75 -5.32 3.70 24.76
C VAL A 75 -6.47 4.12 25.66
N VAL A 76 -6.72 5.42 25.75
CA VAL A 76 -7.71 5.99 26.66
C VAL A 76 -8.76 6.74 25.85
N ALA A 77 -10.04 6.46 26.10
CA ALA A 77 -11.14 7.23 25.53
C ALA A 77 -11.32 8.52 26.36
N VAL A 78 -11.18 9.68 25.74
CA VAL A 78 -11.14 10.98 26.44
C VAL A 78 -12.35 11.81 26.07
N GLN A 79 -13.16 12.17 27.07
CA GLN A 79 -14.37 12.96 26.87
C GLN A 79 -14.05 14.43 26.53
N ALA A 80 -13.09 15.01 27.24
CA ALA A 80 -12.64 16.39 27.09
C ALA A 80 -11.20 16.52 27.63
N ILE A 81 -10.50 17.55 27.17
CA ILE A 81 -9.20 17.96 27.70
C ILE A 81 -9.40 19.39 28.20
N ASP A 82 -9.03 19.65 29.45
CA ASP A 82 -9.32 20.92 30.14
C ASP A 82 -8.77 22.15 29.42
N ASN A 83 -7.55 22.05 28.88
CA ASN A 83 -6.87 23.14 28.19
C ASN A 83 -7.18 23.26 26.68
N PHE A 84 -8.02 22.37 26.13
CA PHE A 84 -8.43 22.44 24.72
C PHE A 84 -9.93 22.23 24.54
N SER A 85 -10.59 23.22 23.95
CA SER A 85 -11.95 23.03 23.45
C SER A 85 -11.98 22.02 22.30
N HIS A 86 -13.14 21.38 22.12
CA HIS A 86 -13.38 20.46 21.01
C HIS A 86 -13.15 21.13 19.64
N ALA A 87 -13.47 22.41 19.52
CA ALA A 87 -13.26 23.21 18.32
C ALA A 87 -11.76 23.41 18.04
N GLN A 88 -10.97 23.77 19.05
CA GLN A 88 -9.51 23.93 18.91
C GLN A 88 -8.83 22.61 18.52
N LEU A 89 -9.22 21.47 19.11
CA LEU A 89 -8.68 20.17 18.73
C LEU A 89 -9.00 19.83 17.27
N ARG A 90 -10.25 20.01 16.86
CA ARG A 90 -10.67 19.85 15.47
C ARG A 90 -9.86 20.74 14.52
N GLU A 91 -9.66 22.00 14.89
CA GLU A 91 -8.87 22.95 14.11
C GLU A 91 -7.41 22.50 13.97
N ARG A 92 -6.81 21.91 15.00
CA ARG A 92 -5.46 21.32 14.92
C ARG A 92 -5.38 20.17 13.91
N PHE A 93 -6.38 19.29 13.85
CA PHE A 93 -6.44 18.23 12.83
C PHE A 93 -6.65 18.81 11.41
N ILE A 94 -7.51 19.82 11.26
CA ILE A 94 -7.70 20.53 9.99
C ILE A 94 -6.39 21.19 9.56
N ALA A 95 -5.67 21.85 10.47
CA ALA A 95 -4.39 22.49 10.19
C ALA A 95 -3.34 21.46 9.76
N ALA A 96 -3.26 20.30 10.45
CA ALA A 96 -2.33 19.23 10.12
C ALA A 96 -2.58 18.65 8.71
N SER A 97 -3.83 18.31 8.39
CA SER A 97 -4.20 17.83 7.04
C SER A 97 -4.02 18.92 5.97
N SER A 98 -4.37 20.17 6.29
CA SER A 98 -4.17 21.33 5.39
C SER A 98 -2.71 21.52 5.02
N ALA A 99 -1.78 21.40 5.98
CA ALA A 99 -0.35 21.49 5.70
C ALA A 99 0.11 20.38 4.72
N GLN A 100 -0.41 19.16 4.86
CA GLN A 100 -0.11 18.06 3.94
C GLN A 100 -0.65 18.32 2.53
N TYR A 101 -1.91 18.78 2.41
CA TYR A 101 -2.47 19.15 1.10
C TYR A 101 -1.71 20.32 0.45
N GLN A 102 -1.28 21.30 1.23
CA GLN A 102 -0.48 22.41 0.72
C GLN A 102 0.86 21.93 0.17
N GLU A 103 1.53 20.99 0.85
CA GLU A 103 2.77 20.40 0.33
C GLU A 103 2.52 19.59 -0.95
N LEU A 104 1.46 18.78 -0.96
CA LEU A 104 1.04 18.05 -2.17
C LEU A 104 0.80 19.01 -3.35
N LEU A 105 0.10 20.13 -3.11
CA LEU A 105 -0.15 21.15 -4.12
C LEU A 105 1.16 21.81 -4.61
N ARG A 106 2.14 22.05 -3.73
CA ARG A 106 3.46 22.55 -4.12
C ARG A 106 4.18 21.54 -5.00
N GLU A 107 4.18 20.27 -4.62
CA GLU A 107 4.80 19.20 -5.42
C GLU A 107 4.15 19.07 -6.80
N ALA A 108 2.82 19.08 -6.86
CA ALA A 108 2.07 19.03 -8.11
C ALA A 108 2.42 20.19 -9.03
N ARG A 109 2.53 21.42 -8.50
CA ARG A 109 2.97 22.60 -9.26
C ARG A 109 4.40 22.46 -9.77
N ARG A 110 5.32 21.96 -8.95
CA ARG A 110 6.71 21.70 -9.38
C ARG A 110 6.74 20.71 -10.54
N GLN A 111 6.00 19.62 -10.45
CA GLN A 111 5.89 18.62 -11.52
C GLN A 111 5.26 19.21 -12.79
N ALA A 112 4.22 20.03 -12.65
CA ALA A 112 3.58 20.73 -13.77
C ALA A 112 4.52 21.73 -14.45
N SER A 113 5.43 22.36 -13.71
CA SER A 113 6.41 23.31 -14.27
C SER A 113 7.52 22.65 -15.11
N LEU A 114 7.72 21.33 -15.01
CA LEU A 114 8.73 20.63 -15.78
C LEU A 114 8.38 20.59 -17.29
N PRO A 115 9.38 20.64 -18.20
CA PRO A 115 9.15 20.45 -19.63
C PRO A 115 8.52 19.08 -19.93
N THR A 116 7.63 19.01 -20.92
CA THR A 116 6.88 17.80 -21.33
C THR A 116 7.69 16.49 -21.39
N PRO A 117 8.92 16.44 -21.97
CA PRO A 117 9.72 15.20 -21.99
C PRO A 117 10.26 14.75 -20.61
N LYS A 118 10.21 15.62 -19.59
CA LYS A 118 10.57 15.31 -18.19
C LYS A 118 9.34 15.07 -17.30
N ARG A 119 8.12 15.28 -17.79
CA ARG A 119 6.89 14.98 -17.06
C ARG A 119 6.65 13.46 -17.11
N SER A 120 6.72 12.81 -15.95
CA SER A 120 6.55 11.37 -15.86
C SER A 120 5.12 11.00 -15.45
N PRO A 121 4.45 10.04 -16.12
CA PRO A 121 3.21 9.43 -15.64
C PRO A 121 3.34 8.77 -14.25
N ALA A 122 4.57 8.44 -13.81
CA ALA A 122 4.82 7.97 -12.46
C ALA A 122 4.65 9.09 -11.41
N ALA A 123 4.88 10.35 -11.79
CA ALA A 123 4.71 11.49 -10.90
C ALA A 123 3.23 11.75 -10.60
N SER A 124 2.33 11.63 -11.58
CA SER A 124 0.89 11.76 -11.35
C SER A 124 0.38 10.65 -10.44
N THR A 125 0.78 9.41 -10.70
CA THR A 125 0.45 8.26 -9.85
C THR A 125 0.95 8.44 -8.42
N ALA A 126 2.19 8.93 -8.24
CA ALA A 126 2.76 9.18 -6.92
C ALA A 126 2.02 10.30 -6.16
N LEU A 127 1.65 11.38 -6.84
CA LEU A 127 0.87 12.48 -6.27
C LEU A 127 -0.55 12.01 -5.90
N ARG A 128 -1.19 11.19 -6.74
CA ARG A 128 -2.51 10.59 -6.46
C ARG A 128 -2.46 9.69 -5.24
N ARG A 129 -1.41 8.87 -5.10
CA ARG A 129 -1.20 8.05 -3.89
C ARG A 129 -1.02 8.91 -2.65
N LYS A 130 -0.19 9.96 -2.70
CA LYS A 130 -0.04 10.90 -1.58
C LYS A 130 -1.37 11.56 -1.21
N PHE A 131 -2.18 11.95 -2.19
CA PHE A 131 -3.52 12.50 -1.94
C PHE A 131 -4.43 11.54 -1.17
N LEU A 132 -4.51 10.27 -1.59
CA LEU A 132 -5.32 9.27 -0.91
C LEU A 132 -4.86 9.04 0.54
N GLN A 133 -3.55 9.02 0.78
CA GLN A 133 -2.99 8.93 2.14
C GLN A 133 -3.38 10.13 3.03
N ILE A 134 -3.40 11.34 2.47
CA ILE A 134 -3.87 12.53 3.20
C ILE A 134 -5.36 12.39 3.50
N VAL A 135 -6.17 11.91 2.54
CA VAL A 135 -7.61 11.69 2.74
C VAL A 135 -7.91 10.72 3.89
N GLU A 136 -7.13 9.66 4.05
CA GLU A 136 -7.29 8.70 5.15
C GLU A 136 -7.02 9.27 6.55
N THR A 137 -6.31 10.39 6.62
CA THR A 137 -5.96 11.10 7.86
C THR A 137 -6.64 12.45 7.98
N ASP A 138 -7.47 12.81 7.00
CA ASP A 138 -8.27 14.05 6.95
C ASP A 138 -9.62 13.84 7.63
N PHE A 139 -9.59 13.70 8.96
CA PHE A 139 -10.76 13.35 9.76
C PHE A 139 -11.89 14.39 9.74
N PHE A 140 -11.56 15.65 9.46
CA PHE A 140 -12.51 16.77 9.56
C PHE A 140 -12.67 17.55 8.25
N THR A 141 -12.17 17.00 7.15
CA THR A 141 -12.24 17.56 5.79
C THR A 141 -11.60 18.95 5.70
N SER A 142 -10.32 18.97 5.36
CA SER A 142 -9.58 20.21 5.09
C SER A 142 -10.21 21.01 3.93
N PRO A 143 -10.25 22.35 4.03
CA PRO A 143 -10.68 23.21 2.92
C PRO A 143 -9.81 23.07 1.66
N PHE A 144 -8.58 22.54 1.78
CA PHE A 144 -7.69 22.34 0.65
C PHE A 144 -7.96 21.05 -0.15
N ARG A 145 -8.80 20.14 0.37
CA ARG A 145 -9.05 18.84 -0.26
C ARG A 145 -9.60 18.96 -1.68
N LYS A 146 -10.62 19.82 -1.88
CA LYS A 146 -11.23 20.05 -3.20
C LYS A 146 -10.21 20.58 -4.20
N ARG A 147 -9.49 21.63 -3.81
CA ARG A 147 -8.44 22.24 -4.64
C ARG A 147 -7.33 21.24 -5.00
N ALA A 148 -6.94 20.39 -4.05
CA ALA A 148 -5.96 19.33 -4.29
C ALA A 148 -6.48 18.30 -5.31
N ALA A 149 -7.72 17.86 -5.20
CA ALA A 149 -8.35 16.95 -6.17
C ALA A 149 -8.37 17.55 -7.58
N GLU A 150 -8.88 18.78 -7.72
CA GLU A 150 -8.95 19.50 -9.01
C GLU A 150 -7.57 19.71 -9.63
N THR A 151 -6.56 20.06 -8.83
CA THR A 151 -5.19 20.24 -9.30
C THR A 151 -4.59 18.93 -9.82
N LEU A 152 -4.89 17.81 -9.16
CA LEU A 152 -4.40 16.49 -9.59
C LEU A 152 -5.12 16.02 -10.86
N GLU A 153 -6.43 16.21 -10.96
CA GLU A 153 -7.19 15.90 -12.17
C GLU A 153 -6.68 16.70 -13.37
N ALA A 154 -6.43 18.00 -13.18
CA ALA A 154 -5.84 18.84 -14.23
C ALA A 154 -4.43 18.39 -14.61
N PHE A 155 -3.61 17.98 -13.64
CA PHE A 155 -2.26 17.46 -13.89
C PHE A 155 -2.28 16.12 -14.64
N GLU A 156 -3.19 15.21 -14.28
CA GLU A 156 -3.42 13.94 -14.95
C GLU A 156 -3.93 14.16 -16.39
N ALA A 157 -4.88 15.08 -16.59
CA ALA A 157 -5.39 15.44 -17.91
C ALA A 157 -4.29 16.04 -18.82
N GLN A 158 -3.43 16.91 -18.29
CA GLN A 158 -2.29 17.46 -19.02
C GLN A 158 -1.23 16.40 -19.34
N SER A 159 -1.08 15.39 -18.48
CA SER A 159 -0.18 14.25 -18.73
C SER A 159 -0.77 13.26 -19.74
N ALA A 160 -2.10 13.21 -19.87
CA ALA A 160 -2.83 12.38 -20.84
C ALA A 160 -3.02 13.05 -22.21
N ALA A 161 -2.93 14.39 -22.29
CA ALA A 161 -3.11 15.17 -23.52
C ALA A 161 -1.91 15.15 -24.49
N ALA A 162 -0.81 14.47 -24.15
CA ALA A 162 0.19 14.10 -25.15
C ALA A 162 -0.37 12.94 -25.99
N PRO A 163 -0.42 13.02 -27.34
CA PRO A 163 -1.05 12.00 -28.15
C PRO A 163 -0.37 10.66 -27.92
N ALA A 164 -1.12 9.72 -27.35
CA ALA A 164 -0.72 8.33 -27.25
C ALA A 164 -0.65 7.74 -28.67
N LYS A 165 0.58 7.56 -29.18
CA LYS A 165 0.80 6.76 -30.39
C LYS A 165 0.41 5.29 -30.13
N PRO A 166 -0.09 4.57 -31.16
CA PRO A 166 -0.51 3.19 -31.02
C PRO A 166 0.68 2.28 -30.70
N SER A 167 0.55 1.54 -29.61
CA SER A 167 1.29 0.33 -29.25
C SER A 167 2.78 0.28 -29.63
N ASP A 168 3.62 0.90 -28.82
CA ASP A 168 4.99 0.43 -28.66
C ASP A 168 5.11 -0.25 -27.29
N LYS A 169 5.56 -1.51 -27.28
CA LYS A 169 6.04 -2.14 -26.04
C LYS A 169 7.02 -1.16 -25.38
N PRO A 170 6.90 -0.89 -24.06
CA PRO A 170 7.73 0.13 -23.44
C PRO A 170 9.22 -0.19 -23.66
N ALA A 171 10.03 0.85 -23.86
CA ALA A 171 11.50 0.73 -24.01
C ALA A 171 12.16 -0.06 -22.85
N HIS A 172 11.48 -0.16 -21.69
CA HIS A 172 11.86 -1.02 -20.58
C HIS A 172 11.79 -2.52 -20.92
N SER A 173 10.80 -2.97 -21.70
CA SER A 173 10.59 -4.40 -21.98
C SER A 173 11.80 -5.07 -22.64
N ARG A 174 12.57 -4.36 -23.48
CA ARG A 174 13.80 -4.90 -24.11
C ARG A 174 14.90 -5.21 -23.08
N ARG A 175 15.07 -4.36 -22.06
CA ARG A 175 16.07 -4.54 -20.99
C ARG A 175 15.75 -5.73 -20.09
N TYR A 176 14.49 -6.13 -20.04
CA TYR A 176 14.01 -7.21 -19.19
C TYR A 176 13.76 -8.52 -19.94
N GLN A 177 14.14 -8.65 -21.23
CA GLN A 177 14.01 -9.91 -21.98
C GLN A 177 15.16 -10.89 -21.66
N ASN A 178 14.86 -12.19 -21.68
CA ASN A 178 15.82 -13.28 -21.47
C ASN A 178 16.57 -13.20 -20.13
N GLN A 179 15.93 -12.63 -19.10
CA GLN A 179 16.56 -12.39 -17.82
C GLN A 179 16.44 -13.60 -16.90
N LEU A 180 17.42 -13.72 -16.00
CA LEU A 180 17.33 -14.56 -14.82
C LEU A 180 16.71 -13.72 -13.71
N TRP A 181 15.61 -14.18 -13.13
CA TRP A 181 14.89 -13.55 -12.03
C TRP A 181 15.11 -14.37 -10.77
N VAL A 182 15.27 -13.69 -9.63
CA VAL A 182 15.56 -14.34 -8.35
C VAL A 182 14.59 -13.88 -7.26
N THR A 183 14.09 -14.84 -6.50
CA THR A 183 13.25 -14.59 -5.33
C THR A 183 13.65 -15.49 -4.16
N ARG A 184 13.00 -15.35 -3.01
CA ARG A 184 13.30 -16.14 -1.80
C ARG A 184 12.75 -17.55 -1.93
N HIS A 185 13.41 -18.50 -1.27
CA HIS A 185 12.92 -19.87 -1.11
C HIS A 185 11.48 -19.93 -0.58
N ARG A 186 10.78 -21.04 -0.87
CA ARG A 186 9.36 -21.24 -0.53
C ARG A 186 8.48 -20.11 -1.08
N PRO A 187 8.31 -19.99 -2.41
CA PRO A 187 7.53 -18.91 -3.01
C PRO A 187 6.05 -18.99 -2.59
N GLY A 188 5.55 -17.92 -1.97
CA GLY A 188 4.14 -17.75 -1.60
C GLY A 188 3.34 -17.09 -2.73
N VAL A 189 2.07 -16.77 -2.44
CA VAL A 189 1.12 -16.26 -3.45
C VAL A 189 1.67 -15.10 -4.31
N ASP A 190 2.17 -14.01 -3.71
CA ASP A 190 2.68 -12.85 -4.46
C ASP A 190 3.85 -13.20 -5.38
N ARG A 191 4.78 -14.03 -4.90
CA ARG A 191 5.95 -14.49 -5.67
C ARG A 191 5.57 -15.35 -6.87
N VAL A 192 4.62 -16.26 -6.70
CA VAL A 192 4.17 -17.14 -7.79
C VAL A 192 3.38 -16.35 -8.83
N PHE A 193 2.48 -15.44 -8.41
CA PHE A 193 1.76 -14.54 -9.31
C PHE A 193 2.71 -13.59 -10.04
N SER A 194 3.70 -13.03 -9.35
CA SER A 194 4.73 -12.18 -9.95
C SER A 194 5.55 -12.92 -10.99
N ALA A 195 5.99 -14.14 -10.71
CA ALA A 195 6.73 -14.96 -11.68
C ALA A 195 5.88 -15.31 -12.92
N TRP A 196 4.61 -15.63 -12.73
CA TRP A 196 3.67 -15.84 -13.83
C TRP A 196 3.52 -14.57 -14.69
N LEU A 197 3.30 -13.41 -14.06
CA LEU A 197 3.15 -12.12 -14.74
C LEU A 197 4.41 -11.76 -15.54
N LEU A 198 5.58 -11.92 -14.92
CA LEU A 198 6.88 -11.75 -15.54
C LEU A 198 6.97 -12.59 -16.81
N ARG A 199 6.67 -13.88 -16.73
CA ARG A 199 6.79 -14.77 -17.90
C ARG A 199 5.73 -14.48 -18.98
N ARG A 200 4.53 -14.05 -18.59
CA ARG A 200 3.39 -13.91 -19.50
C ARG A 200 3.38 -12.58 -20.26
N PHE A 201 3.70 -11.47 -19.57
CA PHE A 201 3.52 -10.11 -20.09
C PHE A 201 4.84 -9.36 -20.29
N ILE A 202 5.91 -9.76 -19.58
CA ILE A 202 7.15 -8.97 -19.52
C ILE A 202 8.27 -9.66 -20.31
N ASP A 203 8.62 -10.89 -19.96
CA ASP A 203 9.73 -11.67 -20.48
C ASP A 203 9.32 -13.12 -20.75
N ARG A 204 8.97 -13.41 -22.01
CA ARG A 204 8.53 -14.76 -22.42
C ARG A 204 9.56 -15.86 -22.16
N ARG A 205 10.83 -15.49 -21.99
CA ARG A 205 11.95 -16.41 -21.74
C ARG A 205 12.54 -16.23 -20.33
N ALA A 206 11.77 -15.63 -19.42
CA ALA A 206 12.15 -15.48 -18.02
C ALA A 206 12.56 -16.84 -17.42
N ARG A 207 13.74 -16.86 -16.81
CA ARG A 207 14.22 -17.98 -15.98
C ARG A 207 14.16 -17.57 -14.52
N PHE A 208 13.91 -18.52 -13.63
CA PHE A 208 13.74 -18.26 -12.20
C PHE A 208 14.73 -19.07 -11.38
N THR A 209 15.28 -18.44 -10.35
CA THR A 209 16.12 -19.08 -9.34
C THR A 209 15.72 -18.60 -7.94
N PHE A 210 16.19 -19.32 -6.93
CA PHE A 210 15.92 -19.02 -5.53
C PHE A 210 17.23 -18.81 -4.80
N ALA A 211 17.26 -17.82 -3.91
CA ALA A 211 18.43 -17.49 -3.12
C ALA A 211 18.06 -16.94 -1.74
N SER A 212 18.97 -17.11 -0.78
CA SER A 212 18.99 -16.29 0.44
C SER A 212 19.51 -14.89 0.12
N ARG A 213 19.41 -13.96 1.08
CA ARG A 213 19.84 -12.57 0.90
C ARG A 213 21.32 -12.46 0.52
N GLU A 214 22.15 -13.35 1.03
CA GLU A 214 23.61 -13.36 0.89
C GLU A 214 24.08 -14.03 -0.42
N SER A 215 23.18 -14.72 -1.12
CA SER A 215 23.51 -15.60 -2.25
C SER A 215 22.85 -15.19 -3.58
N VAL A 216 22.41 -13.93 -3.68
CA VAL A 216 21.78 -13.40 -4.89
C VAL A 216 22.79 -13.34 -6.05
N PRO A 217 22.56 -14.04 -7.18
CA PRO A 217 23.47 -13.99 -8.32
C PRO A 217 23.56 -12.56 -8.90
N ALA A 218 24.78 -12.07 -9.15
CA ALA A 218 25.02 -10.68 -9.57
C ALA A 218 24.28 -10.23 -10.84
N LYS A 219 23.97 -11.17 -11.76
CA LYS A 219 23.25 -10.91 -13.02
C LYS A 219 21.75 -11.20 -12.93
N ALA A 220 21.26 -11.69 -11.80
CA ALA A 220 19.85 -11.97 -11.61
C ALA A 220 19.09 -10.70 -11.19
N ILE A 221 17.85 -10.57 -11.63
CA ILE A 221 16.96 -9.46 -11.27
C ILE A 221 16.11 -9.88 -10.07
N PRO A 222 16.28 -9.24 -8.91
CA PRO A 222 15.51 -9.57 -7.72
C PRO A 222 14.03 -9.22 -7.89
N PHE A 223 13.14 -10.08 -7.39
CA PHE A 223 11.74 -9.76 -7.14
C PHE A 223 11.26 -10.39 -5.82
N ASP A 224 10.50 -9.63 -5.03
CA ASP A 224 10.11 -9.97 -3.64
C ASP A 224 11.29 -10.46 -2.79
N MET A 225 12.40 -9.71 -2.88
CA MET A 225 13.58 -9.89 -2.04
C MET A 225 13.63 -8.78 -0.99
N PHE A 226 14.29 -9.03 0.14
CA PHE A 226 14.44 -8.03 1.21
C PHE A 226 15.15 -6.74 0.75
N GLN A 227 15.99 -6.81 -0.30
CA GLN A 227 16.72 -5.68 -0.86
C GLN A 227 16.89 -5.80 -2.37
N GLY A 228 16.75 -4.68 -3.07
CA GLY A 228 16.97 -4.58 -4.52
C GLY A 228 15.81 -5.11 -5.36
N GLY A 229 15.76 -4.66 -6.63
CA GLY A 229 14.81 -5.13 -7.63
C GLY A 229 13.36 -4.69 -7.40
N PHE A 230 12.43 -5.59 -7.73
CA PHE A 230 10.99 -5.40 -7.54
C PHE A 230 10.55 -5.99 -6.21
N GLY A 231 9.60 -5.38 -5.54
CA GLY A 231 9.14 -5.84 -4.22
C GLY A 231 7.95 -5.00 -3.79
N HIS A 232 7.54 -5.13 -2.54
CA HIS A 232 6.48 -4.29 -2.00
C HIS A 232 6.85 -2.81 -2.07
N ARG A 233 5.93 -1.97 -2.52
CA ARG A 233 6.12 -0.51 -2.61
C ARG A 233 4.90 0.22 -2.09
N GLY A 234 4.97 0.69 -0.85
CA GLY A 234 3.84 1.34 -0.21
C GLY A 234 2.80 0.31 0.22
N GLU A 235 1.58 0.42 -0.30
CA GLU A 235 0.49 -0.56 -0.13
C GLU A 235 0.46 -1.62 -1.23
N ASP A 236 1.40 -1.57 -2.17
CA ASP A 236 1.40 -2.52 -3.28
C ASP A 236 2.23 -3.75 -2.90
N CYS A 237 1.69 -4.94 -3.12
CA CYS A 237 2.50 -6.16 -3.18
C CYS A 237 3.44 -6.14 -4.40
N THR A 238 4.30 -7.15 -4.55
CA THR A 238 5.25 -7.19 -5.68
C THR A 238 4.54 -7.31 -7.01
N PHE A 239 3.44 -8.08 -7.07
CA PHE A 239 2.63 -8.24 -8.27
C PHE A 239 2.05 -6.90 -8.73
N GLU A 240 1.45 -6.15 -7.82
CA GLU A 240 0.92 -4.80 -8.11
C GLU A 240 2.01 -3.84 -8.55
N THR A 241 3.17 -3.91 -7.90
CA THR A 241 4.35 -3.13 -8.27
C THR A 241 4.78 -3.43 -9.72
N LEU A 242 4.82 -4.70 -10.11
CA LEU A 242 5.16 -5.12 -11.48
C LEU A 242 4.09 -4.69 -12.49
N VAL A 243 2.81 -4.85 -12.17
CA VAL A 243 1.69 -4.39 -13.03
C VAL A 243 1.83 -2.90 -13.33
N LYS A 244 2.11 -2.09 -12.30
CA LYS A 244 2.28 -0.63 -12.43
C LYS A 244 3.54 -0.27 -13.20
N GLU A 245 4.69 -0.85 -12.84
CA GLU A 245 5.96 -0.48 -13.48
C GLU A 245 6.00 -0.84 -14.97
N PHE A 246 5.43 -2.00 -15.34
CA PHE A 246 5.37 -2.46 -16.72
C PHE A 246 4.12 -2.01 -17.47
N HIS A 247 3.28 -1.17 -16.83
CA HIS A 247 2.09 -0.57 -17.43
C HIS A 247 1.12 -1.63 -18.02
N ILE A 248 0.92 -2.74 -17.31
CA ILE A 248 0.07 -3.83 -17.76
C ILE A 248 -1.39 -3.43 -17.54
N ARG A 249 -2.14 -3.26 -18.65
CA ARG A 249 -3.54 -2.77 -18.65
C ARG A 249 -4.59 -3.87 -18.79
N ASP A 250 -4.20 -5.13 -18.62
CA ASP A 250 -5.11 -6.25 -18.76
C ASP A 250 -6.14 -6.28 -17.62
N ARG A 251 -7.43 -6.39 -17.97
CA ARG A 251 -8.53 -6.34 -17.00
C ARG A 251 -8.55 -7.54 -16.06
N LYS A 252 -8.16 -8.73 -16.55
CA LYS A 252 -8.09 -9.93 -15.74
C LYS A 252 -6.91 -9.86 -14.78
N VAL A 253 -5.78 -9.33 -15.25
CA VAL A 253 -4.61 -9.03 -14.39
C VAL A 253 -4.98 -8.08 -13.25
N ARG A 254 -5.87 -7.10 -13.49
CA ARG A 254 -6.37 -6.23 -12.41
C ARG A 254 -7.17 -7.00 -11.35
N ALA A 255 -8.07 -7.88 -11.75
CA ALA A 255 -8.80 -8.73 -10.80
C ALA A 255 -7.85 -9.65 -10.02
N MET A 256 -6.82 -10.17 -10.69
CA MET A 256 -5.77 -10.95 -10.02
C MET A 256 -4.95 -10.10 -9.04
N ALA A 257 -4.72 -8.82 -9.33
CA ALA A 257 -4.03 -7.92 -8.41
C ALA A 257 -4.79 -7.77 -7.08
N GLU A 258 -6.12 -7.62 -7.14
CA GLU A 258 -6.98 -7.60 -5.95
C GLU A 258 -6.88 -8.91 -5.15
N MET A 259 -6.88 -10.07 -5.83
CA MET A 259 -6.75 -11.39 -5.19
C MET A 259 -5.41 -11.56 -4.48
N VAL A 260 -4.33 -11.12 -5.10
CA VAL A 260 -2.98 -11.21 -4.53
C VAL A 260 -2.84 -10.23 -3.36
N HIS A 261 -3.35 -9.01 -3.50
CA HIS A 261 -3.29 -7.98 -2.46
C HIS A 261 -3.88 -8.49 -1.14
N ASP A 262 -5.13 -8.97 -1.18
CA ASP A 262 -5.81 -9.45 0.03
C ASP A 262 -5.06 -10.64 0.66
N ALA A 263 -4.56 -11.57 -0.17
CA ALA A 263 -3.87 -12.76 0.32
C ALA A 263 -2.45 -12.50 0.86
N ASP A 264 -1.75 -11.51 0.29
CA ASP A 264 -0.35 -11.22 0.61
C ASP A 264 -0.19 -10.17 1.72
N LEU A 265 -1.08 -9.15 1.74
CA LEU A 265 -1.07 -8.12 2.78
C LEU A 265 -1.97 -8.47 3.97
N GLY A 266 -2.97 -9.33 3.77
CA GLY A 266 -3.85 -9.81 4.83
C GLY A 266 -4.76 -8.74 5.42
N ASP A 267 -5.04 -7.66 4.67
CA ASP A 267 -5.89 -6.54 5.11
C ASP A 267 -7.34 -6.64 4.63
N ASP A 268 -7.66 -7.66 3.83
CA ASP A 268 -9.00 -7.95 3.29
C ASP A 268 -9.65 -6.75 2.56
N LYS A 269 -8.83 -5.86 2.00
CA LYS A 269 -9.26 -4.60 1.35
C LYS A 269 -10.28 -4.79 0.22
N PHE A 270 -10.16 -5.85 -0.56
CA PHE A 270 -11.02 -6.14 -1.72
C PHE A 270 -11.98 -7.31 -1.50
N GLY A 271 -11.90 -8.02 -0.36
CA GLY A 271 -12.75 -9.15 -0.01
C GLY A 271 -12.61 -10.39 -0.91
N ARG A 272 -11.51 -10.54 -1.65
CA ARG A 272 -11.20 -11.67 -2.53
C ARG A 272 -10.69 -12.86 -1.73
N LYS A 273 -11.20 -14.06 -2.01
CA LYS A 273 -10.83 -15.29 -1.27
C LYS A 273 -10.01 -16.28 -2.08
N GLU A 274 -9.92 -16.08 -3.40
CA GLU A 274 -9.21 -16.92 -4.34
C GLU A 274 -7.70 -16.98 -4.04
N GLY A 275 -7.09 -15.83 -3.71
CA GLY A 275 -5.67 -15.73 -3.38
C GLY A 275 -5.28 -16.53 -2.13
N PHE A 276 -6.13 -16.51 -1.09
CA PHE A 276 -5.90 -17.27 0.14
C PHE A 276 -5.92 -18.78 -0.10
N GLY A 277 -6.89 -19.27 -0.89
CA GLY A 277 -6.97 -20.69 -1.24
C GLY A 277 -5.72 -21.16 -2.01
N ILE A 278 -5.24 -20.32 -2.94
CA ILE A 278 -3.99 -20.58 -3.66
C ILE A 278 -2.79 -20.61 -2.71
N ASP A 279 -2.70 -19.66 -1.78
CA ASP A 279 -1.60 -19.60 -0.82
C ASP A 279 -1.55 -20.84 0.08
N GLU A 280 -2.70 -21.34 0.54
CA GLU A 280 -2.77 -22.59 1.31
C GLU A 280 -2.31 -23.82 0.52
N VAL A 281 -2.62 -23.89 -0.78
CA VAL A 281 -2.09 -24.94 -1.66
C VAL A 281 -0.57 -24.85 -1.77
N LEU A 282 -0.02 -23.64 -1.97
CA LEU A 282 1.43 -23.42 -2.05
C LEU A 282 2.15 -23.82 -0.75
N LYS A 283 1.59 -23.43 0.41
CA LYS A 283 2.06 -23.85 1.74
C LYS A 283 2.01 -25.37 1.90
N GLY A 284 0.92 -26.00 1.44
CA GLY A 284 0.75 -27.46 1.45
C GLY A 284 1.84 -28.18 0.66
N TRP A 285 2.15 -27.72 -0.56
CA TRP A 285 3.27 -28.27 -1.34
C TRP A 285 4.63 -28.05 -0.68
N GLY A 286 4.82 -26.93 0.01
CA GLY A 286 5.99 -26.69 0.85
C GLY A 286 6.14 -27.71 1.98
N LYS A 287 5.03 -28.03 2.67
CA LYS A 287 4.98 -29.07 3.73
C LYS A 287 5.25 -30.47 3.20
N GLN A 288 4.87 -30.76 1.95
CA GLN A 288 5.21 -32.00 1.24
C GLN A 288 6.67 -32.04 0.76
N GLN A 289 7.50 -31.07 1.15
CA GLN A 289 8.90 -30.96 0.77
C GLN A 289 9.14 -30.88 -0.75
N MET A 290 8.16 -30.42 -1.52
CA MET A 290 8.38 -30.14 -2.95
C MET A 290 9.47 -29.07 -3.11
N SER A 291 10.24 -29.18 -4.20
CA SER A 291 11.26 -28.20 -4.53
C SER A 291 10.64 -26.85 -4.89
N ASP A 292 11.37 -25.75 -4.65
CA ASP A 292 10.88 -24.41 -4.97
C ASP A 292 10.57 -24.23 -6.47
N HIS A 293 11.39 -24.82 -7.34
CA HIS A 293 11.15 -24.83 -8.79
C HIS A 293 9.86 -25.55 -9.17
N GLU A 294 9.55 -26.65 -8.48
CA GLU A 294 8.32 -27.40 -8.73
C GLU A 294 7.08 -26.65 -8.23
N ILE A 295 7.14 -26.07 -7.02
CA ILE A 295 6.08 -25.22 -6.48
C ILE A 295 5.80 -24.05 -7.44
N LEU A 296 6.84 -23.35 -7.90
CA LEU A 296 6.70 -22.25 -8.83
C LEU A 296 6.11 -22.70 -10.18
N LYS A 297 6.58 -23.82 -10.72
CA LYS A 297 6.09 -24.37 -12.00
C LYS A 297 4.60 -24.71 -11.93
N ARG A 298 4.18 -25.45 -10.90
CA ARG A 298 2.78 -25.85 -10.69
C ARG A 298 1.91 -24.64 -10.39
N GLY A 299 2.39 -23.74 -9.55
CA GLY A 299 1.72 -22.49 -9.20
C GLY A 299 1.46 -21.61 -10.43
N MET A 300 2.47 -21.39 -11.28
CA MET A 300 2.28 -20.63 -12.53
C MET A 300 1.25 -21.29 -13.48
N ALA A 301 1.19 -22.62 -13.54
CA ALA A 301 0.19 -23.32 -14.36
C ALA A 301 -1.24 -23.12 -13.82
N MET A 302 -1.41 -23.19 -12.50
CA MET A 302 -2.67 -22.90 -11.81
C MET A 302 -3.14 -21.46 -12.07
N ILE A 303 -2.21 -20.50 -12.01
CA ILE A 303 -2.48 -19.08 -12.27
C ILE A 303 -2.85 -18.83 -13.73
N GLU A 304 -2.23 -19.51 -14.69
CA GLU A 304 -2.63 -19.44 -16.11
C GLU A 304 -4.08 -19.95 -16.28
N GLY A 305 -4.44 -21.05 -15.60
CA GLY A 305 -5.82 -21.55 -15.57
C GLY A 305 -6.81 -20.54 -14.99
N LEU A 306 -6.48 -19.96 -13.84
CA LEU A 306 -7.28 -18.89 -13.21
C LEU A 306 -7.44 -17.68 -14.14
N TYR A 307 -6.35 -17.22 -14.75
CA TYR A 307 -6.40 -16.12 -15.71
C TYR A 307 -7.36 -16.42 -16.88
N HIS A 308 -7.39 -17.66 -17.37
CA HIS A 308 -8.33 -18.04 -18.43
C HIS A 308 -9.78 -18.15 -17.95
N SER A 309 -10.03 -18.58 -16.71
CA SER A 309 -11.38 -18.67 -16.15
C SER A 309 -12.04 -17.31 -15.89
N LEU A 310 -11.25 -16.27 -15.63
CA LEU A 310 -11.79 -14.91 -15.44
C LEU A 310 -12.49 -14.42 -16.71
N HIS A 311 -13.81 -14.21 -16.64
CA HIS A 311 -14.58 -13.68 -17.76
C HIS A 311 -14.32 -12.18 -17.99
N ARG A 312 -14.48 -11.72 -19.24
CA ARG A 312 -14.58 -10.29 -19.53
C ARG A 312 -15.85 -9.77 -18.85
N MET A 313 -15.74 -9.02 -17.75
CA MET A 313 -16.90 -8.31 -17.22
C MET A 313 -17.36 -7.30 -18.29
N ALA A 314 -18.49 -7.57 -18.95
CA ALA A 314 -19.19 -6.57 -19.74
C ALA A 314 -19.63 -5.45 -18.78
N GLY A 315 -19.37 -4.20 -19.16
CA GLY A 315 -19.81 -3.06 -18.37
C GLY A 315 -21.33 -2.96 -18.44
N ASN A 316 -22.00 -3.20 -17.32
CA ASN A 316 -23.38 -2.76 -17.16
C ASN A 316 -23.34 -1.25 -16.90
N ALA A 317 -23.48 -0.47 -17.97
CA ALA A 317 -24.14 0.82 -17.89
C ALA A 317 -25.63 0.52 -17.65
N ILE A 318 -26.13 0.86 -16.47
CA ILE A 318 -27.57 0.92 -16.23
C ILE A 318 -27.93 2.40 -16.32
N SER A 319 -28.76 2.65 -17.34
CA SER A 319 -29.61 3.81 -17.62
C SER A 319 -30.39 4.31 -16.41
#